data_AF-A0A2E0YTA3-F1
#
_entry.id   AF-A0A2E0YTA3-F1
#
_cell.length_a   1.000
_cell.length_b   1.000
_cell.length_c   1.000
_cell.angle_alpha   90.00
_cell.angle_beta   90.00
_cell.angle_gamma   90.00
#
_symmetry.space_group_name_H-M   'P 1'
#
loop_
_entity.id
_entity.type
_entity.pdbx_description
1 polymer ?
#
loop_
_entity_poly.entity_id
_entity_poly.type
_entity_poly.pdbx_seq_one_letter_code
_entity_poly.pdbx_strand_id
1 'polypeptide(L)'
;MNKFAIVPHEAIADPELTPSEFKVLVALYSFRDKNCDTVWPKLATLAHRAGYRDATQVSKITSRLESKGWLSKAEKKSFHGPKKYRLTIPDRLLLPEDAAAQDGEYSQLGKTAQVGSSDTGESLQLGKTAQVGKTTPPNLEKLPNFQLGKTAQDDPEHTSTDHTNDHTSSDAIASAARAANPVDNSMRSLGELYQHESAAQYIFDRGVTWLTGYAIPEDQARAFLGMCKEQSGINRLLDALVVSILAAPVQPKPYLMQVLANQPRALDLYWEPDEAQVTDLQAMGVPLPLIKKAREVFVIWFRSMEIQHSDWPRLFRDWVLRDWESADCDQARYRHRLARSAGLQSTETFGEPA
;
A
#
# COMPACT_ATOMS: atom_id res chain seq x y z
N MET A 1 16.70 -5.03 10.55
CA MET A 1 15.65 -5.18 9.51
C MET A 1 16.30 -5.72 8.25
N ASN A 2 15.88 -6.89 7.79
CA ASN A 2 16.36 -7.46 6.53
C ASN A 2 15.56 -6.82 5.39
N LYS A 3 16.23 -6.02 4.53
CA LYS A 3 15.59 -5.41 3.36
C LYS A 3 15.81 -6.32 2.14
N PHE A 4 14.75 -7.02 1.76
CA PHE A 4 14.69 -7.79 0.53
C PHE A 4 14.26 -6.89 -0.65
N ALA A 5 14.68 -7.23 -1.86
CA ALA A 5 14.19 -6.60 -3.08
C ALA A 5 13.21 -7.56 -3.77
N ILE A 6 12.02 -7.06 -4.14
CA ILE A 6 11.08 -7.79 -4.99
C ILE A 6 11.44 -7.46 -6.44
N VAL A 7 11.65 -8.49 -7.26
CA VAL A 7 12.15 -8.40 -8.64
C VAL A 7 11.25 -9.27 -9.52
N PRO A 8 10.84 -8.81 -10.72
CA PRO A 8 10.06 -9.63 -11.66
C PRO A 8 10.83 -10.89 -12.09
N HIS A 9 10.11 -11.98 -12.35
CA HIS A 9 10.69 -13.24 -12.81
C HIS A 9 11.36 -13.08 -14.18
N GLU A 10 10.76 -12.25 -15.02
CA GLU A 10 11.19 -11.83 -16.34
C GLU A 10 12.62 -11.26 -16.33
N ALA A 11 13.06 -10.62 -15.23
CA ALA A 11 14.42 -10.11 -15.09
C ALA A 11 15.45 -11.21 -14.78
N ILE A 12 15.01 -12.39 -14.34
CA ILE A 12 15.83 -13.59 -14.15
C ILE A 12 15.85 -14.41 -15.45
N ALA A 13 14.76 -14.37 -16.23
CA ALA A 13 14.60 -15.12 -17.47
C ALA A 13 15.21 -14.44 -18.73
N ASP A 14 15.34 -13.11 -18.77
CA ASP A 14 15.84 -12.37 -19.95
C ASP A 14 17.28 -12.78 -20.33
N PRO A 15 17.50 -13.48 -21.47
CA PRO A 15 18.82 -13.95 -21.86
C PRO A 15 19.78 -12.83 -22.27
N GLU A 16 19.27 -11.61 -22.54
CA GLU A 16 20.15 -10.47 -22.80
C GLU A 16 20.66 -9.79 -21.53
N LEU A 17 20.07 -10.02 -20.35
CA LEU A 17 20.53 -9.35 -19.13
C LEU A 17 21.88 -9.91 -18.68
N THR A 18 22.96 -9.15 -18.92
CA THR A 18 24.27 -9.55 -18.40
C THR A 18 24.27 -9.54 -16.86
N PRO A 19 25.07 -10.38 -16.18
CA PRO A 19 25.12 -10.42 -14.72
C PRO A 19 25.47 -9.07 -14.04
N SER A 20 26.08 -8.14 -14.78
CA SER A 20 26.30 -6.76 -14.31
C SER A 20 25.07 -5.86 -14.45
N GLU A 21 24.34 -5.99 -15.56
CA GLU A 21 23.06 -5.27 -15.76
C GLU A 21 22.00 -5.77 -14.78
N PHE A 22 21.90 -7.09 -14.57
CA PHE A 22 21.03 -7.69 -13.56
C PHE A 22 21.34 -7.17 -12.14
N LYS A 23 22.62 -7.12 -11.72
CA LYS A 23 23.00 -6.57 -10.40
C LYS A 23 22.57 -5.11 -10.21
N VAL A 24 22.71 -4.27 -11.23
CA VAL A 24 22.25 -2.86 -11.17
C VAL A 24 20.72 -2.77 -11.19
N LEU A 25 20.04 -3.66 -11.92
CA LEU A 25 18.58 -3.74 -11.96
C LEU A 25 17.99 -4.16 -10.60
N VAL A 26 18.50 -5.24 -10.00
CA VAL A 26 18.15 -5.66 -8.62
C VAL A 26 18.44 -4.56 -7.60
N ALA A 27 19.57 -3.86 -7.75
CA ALA A 27 19.88 -2.71 -6.91
C ALA A 27 18.88 -1.56 -7.09
N LEU A 28 18.36 -1.29 -8.30
CA LEU A 28 17.25 -0.34 -8.51
C LEU A 28 15.95 -0.82 -7.83
N TYR A 29 15.56 -2.08 -8.02
CA TYR A 29 14.38 -2.67 -7.36
C TYR A 29 14.44 -2.57 -5.83
N SER A 30 15.62 -2.64 -5.22
CA SER A 30 15.79 -2.45 -3.77
C SER A 30 15.57 -1.00 -3.27
N PHE A 31 15.42 -0.02 -4.17
CA PHE A 31 14.93 1.34 -3.85
C PHE A 31 13.44 1.52 -4.18
N ARG A 32 12.78 0.51 -4.77
CA ARG A 32 11.34 0.54 -5.07
C ARG A 32 10.56 0.41 -3.76
N ASP A 33 9.46 1.16 -3.64
CA ASP A 33 8.42 0.85 -2.66
C ASP A 33 7.42 -0.16 -3.28
N LYS A 34 6.54 -0.75 -2.45
CA LYS A 34 5.60 -1.78 -2.88
C LYS A 34 4.82 -1.38 -4.14
N ASN A 35 4.33 -0.13 -4.18
CA ASN A 35 3.36 0.35 -5.17
C ASN A 35 3.92 1.43 -6.12
N CYS A 36 5.25 1.56 -6.27
CA CYS A 36 5.84 2.68 -7.03
C CYS A 36 7.04 2.28 -7.90
N ASP A 37 6.82 2.05 -9.19
CA ASP A 37 7.88 1.76 -10.19
C ASP A 37 8.81 2.93 -10.52
N THR A 38 8.81 3.98 -9.71
CA THR A 38 9.64 5.18 -9.91
C THR A 38 10.60 5.33 -8.74
N VAL A 39 11.90 5.35 -9.04
CA VAL A 39 12.97 5.48 -8.03
C VAL A 39 13.93 6.61 -8.39
N TRP A 40 14.44 7.32 -7.38
CA TRP A 40 15.38 8.44 -7.54
C TRP A 40 16.67 8.31 -6.70
N PRO A 41 17.38 7.16 -6.73
CA PRO A 41 18.61 6.99 -5.98
C PRO A 41 19.71 7.93 -6.48
N LYS A 42 20.52 8.46 -5.56
CA LYS A 42 21.79 9.11 -5.92
C LYS A 42 22.71 8.05 -6.56
N LEU A 43 23.38 8.40 -7.65
CA LEU A 43 24.16 7.45 -8.46
C LEU A 43 25.25 6.72 -7.64
N ALA A 44 25.90 7.40 -6.70
CA ALA A 44 26.87 6.80 -5.78
C ALA A 44 26.23 5.78 -4.82
N THR A 45 25.02 6.05 -4.32
CA THR A 45 24.28 5.12 -3.45
C THR A 45 23.79 3.89 -4.21
N LEU A 46 23.41 4.04 -5.48
CA LEU A 46 23.11 2.93 -6.39
C LEU A 46 24.37 2.09 -6.67
N ALA A 47 25.52 2.72 -6.95
CA ALA A 47 26.78 2.04 -7.18
C ALA A 47 27.26 1.24 -5.96
N HIS A 48 27.27 1.86 -4.77
CA HIS A 48 27.58 1.18 -3.52
C HIS A 48 26.68 -0.06 -3.31
N ARG A 49 25.36 0.06 -3.53
CA ARG A 49 24.43 -1.06 -3.32
C ARG A 49 24.56 -2.16 -4.39
N ALA A 50 24.88 -1.80 -5.62
CA ALA A 50 25.14 -2.75 -6.71
C ALA A 50 26.55 -3.39 -6.65
N GLY A 51 27.41 -2.97 -5.70
CA GLY A 51 28.77 -3.49 -5.52
C GLY A 51 29.84 -2.85 -6.43
N TYR A 52 29.55 -1.71 -7.05
CA TYR A 52 30.47 -1.01 -7.96
C TYR A 52 31.22 0.12 -7.25
N ARG A 53 32.54 0.16 -7.43
CA ARG A 53 33.41 1.24 -6.93
C ARG A 53 33.25 2.55 -7.71
N ASP A 54 32.94 2.46 -9.00
CA ASP A 54 32.76 3.61 -9.90
C ASP A 54 31.29 3.85 -10.25
N ALA A 55 30.82 5.06 -9.98
CA ALA A 55 29.48 5.52 -10.35
C ALA A 55 29.30 5.65 -11.88
N THR A 56 30.38 5.86 -12.64
CA THR A 56 30.36 6.03 -14.10
C THR A 56 30.02 4.72 -14.80
N GLN A 57 30.56 3.59 -14.35
CA GLN A 57 30.15 2.24 -14.77
C GLN A 57 28.64 2.05 -14.62
N VAL A 58 28.05 2.45 -13.49
CA VAL A 58 26.60 2.36 -13.26
C VAL A 58 25.80 3.32 -14.16
N SER A 59 26.33 4.51 -14.47
CA SER A 59 25.68 5.38 -15.47
C SER A 59 25.75 4.84 -16.90
N LYS A 60 26.74 3.98 -17.23
CA LYS A 60 26.79 3.26 -18.51
C LYS A 60 25.81 2.07 -18.52
N ILE A 61 25.82 1.26 -17.45
CA ILE A 61 24.90 0.11 -17.29
C ILE A 61 23.44 0.56 -17.32
N THR A 62 23.08 1.63 -16.61
CA THR A 62 21.69 2.15 -16.64
C THR A 62 21.28 2.72 -18.00
N SER A 63 22.20 3.00 -18.93
CA SER A 63 21.87 3.30 -20.33
C SER A 63 21.72 2.07 -21.21
N ARG A 64 22.36 0.94 -20.86
CA ARG A 64 22.10 -0.36 -21.51
C ARG A 64 20.77 -0.97 -21.08
N LEU A 65 20.43 -0.87 -19.79
CA LEU A 65 19.10 -1.22 -19.28
C LEU A 65 18.00 -0.39 -19.95
N GLU A 66 18.26 0.89 -20.24
CA GLU A 66 17.33 1.76 -20.97
C GLU A 66 17.15 1.32 -22.42
N SER A 67 18.23 1.05 -23.16
CA SER A 67 18.12 0.53 -24.53
C SER A 67 17.49 -0.87 -24.63
N LYS A 68 17.41 -1.61 -23.52
CA LYS A 68 16.74 -2.92 -23.42
C LYS A 68 15.29 -2.82 -22.91
N GLY A 69 14.77 -1.63 -22.64
CA GLY A 69 13.40 -1.43 -22.14
C GLY A 69 13.19 -1.71 -20.64
N TRP A 70 14.23 -2.05 -19.89
CA TRP A 70 14.16 -2.35 -18.45
C TRP A 70 13.95 -1.13 -17.54
N LEU A 71 14.25 0.06 -18.06
CA LEU A 71 13.94 1.32 -17.40
C LEU A 71 13.82 2.46 -18.42
N SER A 72 13.25 3.57 -17.98
CA SER A 72 13.32 4.87 -18.66
C SER A 72 13.83 5.94 -17.69
N LYS A 73 14.76 6.79 -18.13
CA LYS A 73 15.25 7.94 -17.38
C LYS A 73 14.43 9.17 -17.73
N ALA A 74 13.76 9.74 -16.75
CA ALA A 74 13.21 11.09 -16.90
C ALA A 74 14.32 12.14 -16.74
N GLU A 75 14.09 13.31 -17.33
CA GLU A 75 15.02 14.43 -17.26
C GLU A 75 15.29 14.90 -15.83
N LYS A 76 16.48 15.47 -15.62
CA LYS A 76 16.86 16.06 -14.34
C LYS A 76 16.16 17.41 -14.16
N LYS A 77 15.38 17.58 -13.08
CA LYS A 77 14.84 18.89 -12.66
C LYS A 77 15.93 19.92 -12.28
N SER A 78 17.17 19.48 -12.02
CA SER A 78 18.32 20.36 -11.79
C SER A 78 19.66 19.65 -12.06
N PHE A 79 20.71 20.40 -12.39
CA PHE A 79 22.02 19.86 -12.77
C PHE A 79 22.60 18.86 -11.75
N HIS A 80 22.50 19.16 -10.45
CA HIS A 80 22.93 18.28 -9.35
C HIS A 80 21.86 17.31 -8.83
N GLY A 81 20.63 17.34 -9.39
CA GLY A 81 19.52 16.49 -8.94
C GLY A 81 19.74 14.99 -9.20
N PRO A 82 19.13 14.11 -8.39
CA PRO A 82 19.10 12.67 -8.68
C PRO A 82 18.38 12.41 -10.01
N LYS A 83 18.83 11.39 -10.75
CA LYS A 83 18.09 10.91 -11.93
C LYS A 83 16.85 10.14 -11.45
N LYS A 84 15.70 10.41 -12.08
CA LYS A 84 14.45 9.67 -11.87
C LYS A 84 14.41 8.52 -12.88
N TYR A 85 14.39 7.29 -12.37
CA TYR A 85 14.30 6.07 -13.17
C TYR A 85 12.88 5.50 -12.98
N ARG A 86 12.15 5.26 -14.07
CA ARG A 86 10.93 4.46 -14.06
C ARG A 86 11.27 3.06 -14.55
N LEU A 87 11.03 2.05 -13.73
CA LEU A 87 11.25 0.64 -14.04
C LEU A 87 10.12 0.13 -14.94
N THR A 88 10.45 -0.79 -15.84
CA THR A 88 9.54 -1.39 -16.82
C THR A 88 9.99 -2.82 -17.12
N ILE A 89 9.05 -3.70 -17.46
CA ILE A 89 9.35 -5.00 -18.06
C ILE A 89 9.32 -4.80 -19.58
N PRO A 90 10.34 -5.23 -20.34
CA PRO A 90 10.34 -5.12 -21.80
C PRO A 90 9.20 -5.92 -22.45
N ASP A 91 8.47 -5.32 -23.39
CA ASP A 91 7.27 -5.92 -24.01
C ASP A 91 7.53 -7.31 -24.63
N ARG A 92 8.76 -7.58 -25.10
CA ARG A 92 9.20 -8.89 -25.62
C ARG A 92 9.09 -10.05 -24.62
N LEU A 93 9.05 -9.75 -23.32
CA LEU A 93 8.95 -10.72 -22.22
C LEU A 93 7.51 -10.80 -21.66
N LEU A 94 6.59 -10.00 -22.22
CA LEU A 94 5.17 -9.97 -21.84
C LEU A 94 4.27 -10.68 -22.86
N LEU A 95 4.86 -11.27 -23.91
CA LEU A 95 4.15 -12.09 -24.90
C LEU A 95 4.04 -13.53 -24.38
N PRO A 96 2.84 -14.15 -24.37
CA PRO A 96 2.71 -15.56 -24.06
C PRO A 96 3.32 -16.42 -25.17
N GLU A 97 4.00 -17.51 -24.79
CA GLU A 97 4.69 -18.42 -25.73
C GLU A 97 3.71 -19.16 -26.66
N ASP A 98 2.42 -19.22 -26.30
CA ASP A 98 1.32 -19.82 -27.08
C ASP A 98 1.13 -19.22 -28.49
N ALA A 99 1.73 -18.06 -28.79
CA ALA A 99 1.72 -17.45 -30.12
C ALA A 99 2.74 -18.07 -31.11
N ALA A 100 3.63 -18.97 -30.65
CA ALA A 100 4.74 -19.53 -31.43
C ALA A 100 4.62 -21.04 -31.73
N ALA A 101 3.38 -21.57 -31.75
CA ALA A 101 3.09 -23.00 -31.85
C ALA A 101 2.36 -23.43 -33.15
N GLN A 102 2.68 -22.81 -34.28
CA GLN A 102 2.48 -23.39 -35.62
C GLN A 102 3.77 -23.26 -36.46
N ASP A 103 3.81 -23.95 -37.60
CA ASP A 103 4.93 -24.00 -38.56
C ASP A 103 6.23 -24.68 -38.06
N GLY A 104 6.08 -25.92 -37.56
CA GLY A 104 7.18 -26.82 -37.17
C GLY A 104 7.14 -28.21 -37.84
N GLU A 105 6.54 -28.35 -39.02
CA GLU A 105 6.37 -29.65 -39.68
C GLU A 105 7.65 -30.12 -40.43
N TYR A 106 7.97 -31.41 -40.32
CA TYR A 106 9.16 -32.01 -40.94
C TYR A 106 8.95 -32.28 -42.45
N SER A 107 9.76 -31.61 -43.27
CA SER A 107 10.06 -31.84 -44.70
C SER A 107 9.44 -33.06 -45.40
N GLN A 108 8.69 -32.81 -46.49
CA GLN A 108 8.79 -33.65 -47.69
C GLN A 108 8.57 -32.88 -49.01
N LEU A 109 8.96 -33.50 -50.13
CA LEU A 109 9.20 -32.84 -51.41
C LEU A 109 7.90 -32.55 -52.19
N GLY A 110 7.79 -31.35 -52.78
CA GLY A 110 6.76 -31.03 -53.77
C GLY A 110 7.12 -29.82 -54.64
N LYS A 111 7.06 -29.97 -55.97
CA LYS A 111 7.17 -28.85 -56.94
C LYS A 111 5.76 -28.48 -57.40
N THR A 112 5.42 -27.19 -57.54
CA THR A 112 5.25 -26.49 -58.85
C THR A 112 4.57 -25.10 -58.74
N ALA A 113 5.04 -24.17 -59.59
CA ALA A 113 4.31 -23.14 -60.36
C ALA A 113 3.25 -22.19 -59.73
N GLN A 114 3.66 -20.90 -59.65
CA GLN A 114 3.02 -19.69 -60.25
C GLN A 114 1.60 -19.19 -59.88
N VAL A 115 1.40 -17.89 -60.20
CA VAL A 115 0.17 -17.06 -60.23
C VAL A 115 -0.36 -16.59 -58.85
N GLY A 116 -0.75 -15.33 -58.62
CA GLY A 116 -0.54 -14.09 -59.43
C GLY A 116 -1.69 -13.06 -59.35
N SER A 117 -1.39 -11.82 -58.95
CA SER A 117 -2.28 -10.62 -58.95
C SER A 117 -3.52 -10.69 -58.02
N SER A 118 -4.17 -9.59 -57.60
CA SER A 118 -4.26 -8.23 -58.15
C SER A 118 -4.58 -7.16 -57.08
N ASP A 119 -4.33 -5.88 -57.38
CA ASP A 119 -4.88 -4.71 -56.66
C ASP A 119 -6.40 -4.58 -56.80
N THR A 120 -7.05 -3.75 -55.95
CA THR A 120 -7.95 -2.63 -56.34
C THR A 120 -8.53 -1.86 -55.13
N GLY A 121 -8.43 -0.51 -55.16
CA GLY A 121 -9.48 0.44 -54.73
C GLY A 121 -9.82 0.59 -53.22
N GLU A 122 -10.40 1.70 -52.75
CA GLU A 122 -10.72 2.99 -53.40
C GLU A 122 -10.50 4.17 -52.40
N SER A 123 -10.60 5.41 -52.90
CA SER A 123 -10.43 6.65 -52.11
C SER A 123 -11.71 7.49 -52.13
N LEU A 124 -12.06 8.12 -50.99
CA LEU A 124 -13.12 9.13 -50.92
C LEU A 124 -12.66 10.37 -50.13
N GLN A 125 -12.86 11.54 -50.74
CA GLN A 125 -12.61 12.86 -50.14
C GLN A 125 -13.91 13.66 -49.98
N LEU A 126 -14.19 14.14 -48.77
CA LEU A 126 -15.01 15.32 -48.45
C LEU A 126 -14.42 15.96 -47.18
N GLY A 127 -14.54 17.26 -46.89
CA GLY A 127 -15.13 18.39 -47.63
C GLY A 127 -14.71 19.71 -46.94
N LYS A 128 -14.88 20.87 -47.59
CA LYS A 128 -14.40 22.18 -47.07
C LYS A 128 -15.52 23.05 -46.45
N THR A 129 -15.10 24.20 -45.89
CA THR A 129 -15.88 25.34 -45.32
C THR A 129 -16.26 25.21 -43.84
N ALA A 130 -16.38 26.28 -43.05
CA ALA A 130 -16.35 27.73 -43.36
C ALA A 130 -15.48 28.56 -42.36
N GLN A 131 -15.52 29.90 -42.48
CA GLN A 131 -14.77 30.87 -41.65
C GLN A 131 -15.68 31.62 -40.63
N VAL A 132 -15.14 32.69 -40.03
CA VAL A 132 -15.75 33.67 -39.07
C VAL A 132 -15.63 33.23 -37.60
N GLY A 133 -15.15 34.06 -36.66
CA GLY A 133 -14.64 35.45 -36.77
C GLY A 133 -13.80 35.88 -35.55
N LYS A 134 -13.16 37.06 -35.62
CA LYS A 134 -12.28 37.62 -34.56
C LYS A 134 -12.98 38.71 -33.73
N THR A 135 -12.80 38.67 -32.41
CA THR A 135 -12.85 39.85 -31.51
C THR A 135 -11.94 39.64 -30.29
N THR A 136 -11.37 40.72 -29.73
CA THR A 136 -10.48 40.73 -28.53
C THR A 136 -10.41 42.16 -27.96
N PRO A 137 -9.80 42.42 -26.78
CA PRO A 137 -10.43 42.54 -25.46
C PRO A 137 -10.61 44.00 -24.99
N PRO A 138 -11.11 44.22 -23.76
CA PRO A 138 -10.21 44.63 -22.65
C PRO A 138 -10.44 43.77 -21.37
N ASN A 139 -9.49 43.49 -20.47
CA ASN A 139 -8.41 44.26 -19.83
C ASN A 139 -8.87 45.23 -18.70
N LEU A 140 -8.74 44.78 -17.44
CA LEU A 140 -8.31 45.51 -16.22
C LEU A 140 -8.14 44.44 -15.10
N GLU A 141 -7.00 44.35 -14.38
CA GLU A 141 -6.76 44.91 -13.02
C GLU A 141 -7.50 44.23 -11.84
N LYS A 142 -6.93 44.00 -10.63
CA LYS A 142 -5.54 44.03 -10.10
C LYS A 142 -5.51 43.52 -8.62
N LEU A 143 -4.32 43.30 -8.04
CA LEU A 143 -4.01 43.17 -6.59
C LEU A 143 -4.50 41.88 -5.86
N PRO A 144 -3.93 41.52 -4.68
CA PRO A 144 -2.49 41.51 -4.35
C PRO A 144 -2.00 40.23 -3.62
N ASN A 145 -0.68 40.07 -3.52
CA ASN A 145 -0.03 39.10 -2.61
C ASN A 145 -0.32 39.39 -1.13
N PHE A 146 -0.27 38.35 -0.30
CA PHE A 146 0.02 38.47 1.14
C PHE A 146 1.37 37.80 1.44
N GLN A 147 2.23 38.44 2.25
CA GLN A 147 3.54 37.91 2.63
C GLN A 147 3.72 37.83 4.15
N LEU A 148 4.33 36.71 4.56
CA LEU A 148 5.32 36.55 5.62
C LEU A 148 5.41 37.62 6.74
N GLY A 149 5.08 37.22 7.97
CA GLY A 149 5.60 37.83 9.20
C GLY A 149 6.69 36.96 9.82
N LYS A 150 7.81 37.56 10.26
CA LYS A 150 8.88 36.91 11.04
C LYS A 150 9.36 37.85 12.15
N THR A 151 9.48 37.32 13.37
CA THR A 151 10.29 37.82 14.50
C THR A 151 10.73 36.55 15.29
N ALA A 152 11.92 36.36 15.88
CA ALA A 152 12.80 37.24 16.66
C ALA A 152 12.13 37.69 17.98
N GLN A 153 12.74 37.78 19.17
CA GLN A 153 14.07 37.41 19.72
C GLN A 153 13.87 37.29 21.28
N ASP A 154 14.79 36.91 22.18
CA ASP A 154 16.25 36.71 22.18
C ASP A 154 16.66 35.71 23.32
N ASP A 155 17.97 35.49 23.51
CA ASP A 155 18.63 34.84 24.69
C ASP A 155 18.70 35.82 25.92
N PRO A 156 19.44 35.63 27.07
CA PRO A 156 20.43 34.60 27.44
C PRO A 156 20.47 34.12 28.94
N GLU A 157 21.38 33.14 29.21
CA GLU A 157 22.28 32.97 30.39
C GLU A 157 21.76 32.98 31.86
N HIS A 158 22.42 32.42 32.87
CA HIS A 158 23.70 31.68 33.04
C HIS A 158 23.36 30.29 33.71
N THR A 159 24.11 29.51 34.51
CA THR A 159 25.43 29.57 35.21
C THR A 159 25.94 28.13 35.46
N SER A 160 27.02 27.92 36.22
CA SER A 160 27.48 26.62 36.76
C SER A 160 28.02 26.75 38.19
N THR A 161 27.94 25.69 39.00
CA THR A 161 28.84 25.42 40.15
C THR A 161 28.95 23.92 40.44
N ASP A 162 30.17 23.38 40.46
CA ASP A 162 30.50 22.06 41.01
C ASP A 162 30.54 22.06 42.55
N HIS A 163 30.36 20.89 43.18
CA HIS A 163 31.00 20.56 44.46
C HIS A 163 31.15 19.04 44.66
N THR A 164 32.13 18.63 45.47
CA THR A 164 32.60 17.23 45.61
C THR A 164 32.43 16.72 47.05
N ASN A 165 32.09 15.42 47.21
CA ASN A 165 32.89 14.43 47.95
C ASN A 165 32.13 13.12 48.29
N ASP A 166 32.81 12.00 48.03
CA ASP A 166 32.96 10.74 48.79
C ASP A 166 31.85 10.13 49.68
N HIS A 167 31.62 8.84 49.39
CA HIS A 167 31.44 7.71 50.32
C HIS A 167 30.47 7.83 51.52
N THR A 168 29.33 7.13 51.43
CA THR A 168 29.05 5.88 52.20
C THR A 168 27.70 5.24 51.81
N SER A 169 27.41 4.04 52.34
CA SER A 169 26.15 3.27 52.24
C SER A 169 25.87 2.56 50.90
N SER A 170 26.11 1.25 50.86
CA SER A 170 25.84 0.38 49.70
C SER A 170 24.45 -0.29 49.73
N ASP A 171 23.74 -0.26 50.86
CA ASP A 171 22.66 -1.22 51.14
C ASP A 171 21.23 -0.62 51.16
N ALA A 172 21.09 0.69 51.01
CA ALA A 172 19.77 1.36 51.05
C ALA A 172 18.98 1.24 49.73
N ILE A 173 19.66 1.27 48.58
CA ILE A 173 19.01 1.43 47.26
C ILE A 173 18.31 0.14 46.79
N ALA A 174 18.82 -1.04 47.21
CA ALA A 174 18.29 -2.35 46.83
C ALA A 174 16.85 -2.62 47.32
N SER A 175 16.40 -1.94 48.39
CA SER A 175 15.05 -2.08 48.94
C SER A 175 14.04 -1.08 48.34
N ALA A 176 14.49 0.11 47.94
CA ALA A 176 13.60 1.12 47.33
C ALA A 176 13.15 0.70 45.91
N ALA A 177 14.05 0.11 45.13
CA ALA A 177 13.79 -0.28 43.74
C ALA A 177 12.75 -1.42 43.56
N ARG A 178 12.25 -2.03 44.65
CA ARG A 178 11.21 -3.08 44.62
C ARG A 178 9.79 -2.58 44.89
N ALA A 179 9.62 -1.30 45.21
CA ALA A 179 8.31 -0.71 45.55
C ALA A 179 7.60 -0.01 44.37
N ALA A 180 8.27 0.19 43.24
CA ALA A 180 7.69 0.82 42.05
C ALA A 180 7.14 -0.23 41.06
N ASN A 181 5.91 0.02 40.58
CA ASN A 181 5.18 -0.72 39.55
C ASN A 181 5.10 -2.26 39.69
N PRO A 182 4.35 -2.78 40.70
CA PRO A 182 3.85 -4.16 40.67
C PRO A 182 2.84 -4.42 39.53
N VAL A 183 2.29 -3.37 38.91
CA VAL A 183 1.24 -3.46 37.89
C VAL A 183 1.79 -3.90 36.52
N ASP A 184 2.85 -3.26 36.01
CA ASP A 184 3.35 -3.50 34.63
C ASP A 184 3.75 -4.96 34.35
N ASN A 185 4.43 -5.61 35.29
CA ASN A 185 4.88 -6.98 35.11
C ASN A 185 3.72 -7.99 35.08
N SER A 186 2.55 -7.67 35.67
CA SER A 186 1.35 -8.53 35.61
C SER A 186 0.71 -8.59 34.22
N MET A 187 0.81 -7.50 33.44
CA MET A 187 0.23 -7.42 32.09
C MET A 187 1.03 -8.24 31.07
N ARG A 188 2.34 -8.42 31.28
CA ARG A 188 3.17 -9.30 30.42
C ARG A 188 2.95 -10.78 30.71
N SER A 189 2.79 -11.19 31.98
CA SER A 189 2.53 -12.60 32.31
C SER A 189 1.12 -13.06 31.94
N LEU A 190 0.13 -12.14 31.90
CA LEU A 190 -1.21 -12.43 31.39
C LEU A 190 -1.19 -13.02 29.98
N GLY A 191 -0.30 -12.53 29.09
CA GLY A 191 -0.16 -13.00 27.71
C GLY A 191 0.11 -14.51 27.58
N GLU A 192 0.94 -15.06 28.45
CA GLU A 192 1.29 -16.49 28.47
C GLU A 192 0.27 -17.32 29.29
N LEU A 193 -0.33 -16.71 30.32
CA LEU A 193 -1.38 -17.32 31.13
C LEU A 193 -2.67 -17.61 30.36
N TYR A 194 -3.00 -16.84 29.32
CA TYR A 194 -4.25 -16.97 28.54
C TYR A 194 -4.57 -18.38 28.01
N GLN A 195 -3.57 -19.24 27.81
CA GLN A 195 -3.77 -20.60 27.33
C GLN A 195 -4.17 -21.60 28.43
N HIS A 196 -4.11 -21.21 29.71
CA HIS A 196 -4.50 -22.05 30.84
C HIS A 196 -5.96 -21.80 31.25
N GLU A 197 -6.74 -22.88 31.39
CA GLU A 197 -8.16 -22.84 31.77
C GLU A 197 -8.41 -22.07 33.09
N SER A 198 -7.47 -22.16 34.03
CA SER A 198 -7.46 -21.41 35.29
C SER A 198 -7.34 -19.88 35.12
N ALA A 199 -6.61 -19.41 34.10
CA ALA A 199 -6.51 -17.98 33.80
C ALA A 199 -7.78 -17.46 33.12
N ALA A 200 -8.38 -18.25 32.23
CA ALA A 200 -9.65 -17.94 31.60
C ALA A 200 -10.76 -17.78 32.66
N GLN A 201 -10.82 -18.68 33.63
CA GLN A 201 -11.75 -18.58 34.76
C GLN A 201 -11.45 -17.35 35.64
N TYR A 202 -10.19 -17.09 35.98
CA TYR A 202 -9.81 -15.92 36.78
C TYR A 202 -10.19 -14.58 36.12
N ILE A 203 -9.98 -14.44 34.80
CA ILE A 203 -10.37 -13.22 34.07
C ILE A 203 -11.90 -13.10 33.99
N PHE A 204 -12.64 -14.21 33.84
CA PHE A 204 -14.10 -14.22 33.89
C PHE A 204 -14.65 -13.77 35.25
N ASP A 205 -14.13 -14.32 36.36
CA ASP A 205 -14.52 -13.93 37.72
C ASP A 205 -14.08 -12.50 38.09
N ARG A 206 -12.98 -12.00 37.51
CA ARG A 206 -12.63 -10.57 37.54
C ARG A 206 -13.64 -9.72 36.76
N GLY A 207 -14.14 -10.19 35.63
CA GLY A 207 -15.23 -9.55 34.88
C GLY A 207 -16.54 -9.48 35.68
N VAL A 208 -16.90 -10.56 36.40
CA VAL A 208 -18.04 -10.57 37.33
C VAL A 208 -17.84 -9.54 38.44
N THR A 209 -16.68 -9.58 39.11
CA THR A 209 -16.31 -8.64 40.19
C THR A 209 -16.29 -7.18 39.71
N TRP A 210 -15.87 -6.93 38.48
CA TRP A 210 -15.92 -5.59 37.87
C TRP A 210 -17.36 -5.12 37.66
N LEU A 211 -18.24 -5.96 37.09
CA LEU A 211 -19.64 -5.62 36.89
C LEU A 211 -20.40 -5.40 38.21
N THR A 212 -20.14 -6.20 39.26
CA THR A 212 -20.76 -5.97 40.59
C THR A 212 -20.30 -4.66 41.23
N GLY A 213 -19.09 -4.19 40.93
CA GLY A 213 -18.62 -2.84 41.27
C GLY A 213 -19.47 -1.69 40.69
N TYR A 214 -20.22 -1.93 39.61
CA TYR A 214 -21.21 -1.00 39.04
C TYR A 214 -22.65 -1.33 39.47
N ALA A 215 -22.82 -1.93 40.65
CA ALA A 215 -24.11 -2.31 41.25
C ALA A 215 -24.98 -3.27 40.40
N ILE A 216 -24.37 -4.03 39.47
CA ILE A 216 -25.05 -5.11 38.73
C ILE A 216 -25.04 -6.36 39.61
N PRO A 217 -26.19 -7.00 39.91
CA PRO A 217 -26.21 -8.23 40.71
C PRO A 217 -25.35 -9.35 40.11
N GLU A 218 -24.70 -10.14 40.96
CA GLU A 218 -23.68 -11.13 40.56
C GLU A 218 -24.22 -12.16 39.54
N ASP A 219 -25.46 -12.64 39.73
CA ASP A 219 -26.12 -13.55 38.80
C ASP A 219 -26.40 -12.89 37.44
N GLN A 220 -26.77 -11.60 37.43
CA GLN A 220 -26.97 -10.84 36.19
C GLN A 220 -25.65 -10.51 35.49
N ALA A 221 -24.55 -10.42 36.24
CA ALA A 221 -23.20 -10.29 35.69
C ALA A 221 -22.75 -11.60 35.05
N ARG A 222 -22.90 -12.74 35.74
CA ARG A 222 -22.62 -14.08 35.18
C ARG A 222 -23.47 -14.40 33.96
N ALA A 223 -24.78 -14.17 34.01
CA ALA A 223 -25.68 -14.43 32.88
C ALA A 223 -25.33 -13.57 31.65
N PHE A 224 -25.01 -12.29 31.85
CA PHE A 224 -24.58 -11.38 30.78
C PHE A 224 -23.24 -11.83 30.16
N LEU A 225 -22.24 -12.15 30.98
CA LEU A 225 -20.95 -12.64 30.50
C LEU A 225 -21.05 -14.04 29.85
N GLY A 226 -21.97 -14.90 30.31
CA GLY A 226 -22.32 -16.15 29.65
C GLY A 226 -22.85 -15.94 28.23
N MET A 227 -23.85 -15.07 28.07
CA MET A 227 -24.38 -14.66 26.76
C MET A 227 -23.27 -14.10 25.85
N CYS A 228 -22.38 -13.24 26.36
CA CYS A 228 -21.26 -12.70 25.58
C CYS A 228 -20.25 -13.80 25.18
N LYS A 229 -19.98 -14.78 26.07
CA LYS A 229 -19.11 -15.95 25.80
C LYS A 229 -19.68 -16.84 24.70
N GLU A 230 -20.99 -17.07 24.71
CA GLU A 230 -21.70 -17.84 23.68
C GLU A 230 -21.70 -17.12 22.32
N GLN A 231 -21.95 -15.81 22.31
CA GLN A 231 -22.02 -15.01 21.08
C GLN A 231 -20.65 -14.72 20.44
N SER A 232 -19.60 -14.54 21.25
CA SER A 232 -18.28 -14.07 20.76
C SER A 232 -17.15 -15.09 20.85
N GLY A 233 -17.36 -16.19 21.57
CA GLY A 233 -16.30 -17.11 21.99
C GLY A 233 -15.56 -16.59 23.23
N ILE A 234 -14.97 -17.52 24.01
CA ILE A 234 -14.37 -17.17 25.31
C ILE A 234 -13.19 -16.20 25.19
N ASN A 235 -12.22 -16.44 24.32
CA ASN A 235 -11.01 -15.61 24.23
C ASN A 235 -11.33 -14.12 23.96
N ARG A 236 -12.23 -13.85 23.00
CA ARG A 236 -12.71 -12.48 22.72
C ARG A 236 -13.36 -11.81 23.92
N LEU A 237 -14.13 -12.56 24.71
CA LEU A 237 -14.70 -12.04 25.94
C LEU A 237 -13.62 -11.65 26.96
N LEU A 238 -12.58 -12.47 27.12
CA LEU A 238 -11.49 -12.18 28.05
C LEU A 238 -10.71 -10.93 27.61
N ASP A 239 -10.35 -10.82 26.33
CA ASP A 239 -9.67 -9.65 25.77
C ASP A 239 -10.53 -8.38 25.89
N ALA A 240 -11.83 -8.47 25.59
CA ALA A 240 -12.75 -7.35 25.71
C ALA A 240 -12.99 -6.95 27.18
N LEU A 241 -12.98 -7.91 28.11
CA LEU A 241 -13.02 -7.66 29.55
C LEU A 241 -11.78 -6.92 30.02
N VAL A 242 -10.56 -7.34 29.64
CA VAL A 242 -9.33 -6.64 30.02
C VAL A 242 -9.34 -5.18 29.54
N VAL A 243 -9.73 -4.94 28.28
CA VAL A 243 -9.89 -3.57 27.74
C VAL A 243 -10.96 -2.77 28.51
N SER A 244 -12.11 -3.38 28.81
CA SER A 244 -13.23 -2.68 29.48
C SER A 244 -12.98 -2.40 30.95
N ILE A 245 -12.26 -3.29 31.65
CA ILE A 245 -11.82 -3.10 33.04
C ILE A 245 -10.86 -1.91 33.13
N LEU A 246 -9.88 -1.83 32.22
CA LEU A 246 -8.89 -0.74 32.18
C LEU A 246 -9.51 0.61 31.78
N ALA A 247 -10.59 0.62 30.99
CA ALA A 247 -11.25 1.84 30.54
C ALA A 247 -12.18 2.50 31.58
N ALA A 248 -12.55 1.78 32.66
CA ALA A 248 -13.46 2.24 33.72
C ALA A 248 -14.72 3.02 33.24
N PRO A 249 -15.47 2.52 32.23
CA PRO A 249 -16.58 3.25 31.60
C PRO A 249 -17.77 3.48 32.55
N VAL A 250 -18.48 4.60 32.38
CA VAL A 250 -19.68 4.94 33.18
C VAL A 250 -20.81 3.90 33.01
N GLN A 251 -20.88 3.23 31.85
CA GLN A 251 -21.84 2.17 31.57
C GLN A 251 -21.10 0.91 31.08
N PRO A 252 -20.86 -0.10 31.95
CA PRO A 252 -19.96 -1.20 31.61
C PRO A 252 -20.57 -2.22 30.63
N LYS A 253 -21.88 -2.54 30.72
CA LYS A 253 -22.51 -3.49 29.78
C LYS A 253 -22.51 -2.96 28.32
N PRO A 254 -22.96 -1.73 28.02
CA PRO A 254 -22.89 -1.18 26.67
C PRO A 254 -21.46 -1.05 26.15
N TYR A 255 -20.51 -0.62 27.01
CA TYR A 255 -19.11 -0.50 26.61
C TYR A 255 -18.48 -1.87 26.28
N LEU A 256 -18.71 -2.90 27.08
CA LEU A 256 -18.21 -4.25 26.78
C LEU A 256 -18.78 -4.78 25.46
N MET A 257 -20.07 -4.57 25.19
CA MET A 257 -20.69 -4.92 23.89
C MET A 257 -20.09 -4.12 22.74
N GLN A 258 -19.79 -2.83 22.92
CA GLN A 258 -19.12 -2.00 21.93
C GLN A 258 -17.68 -2.48 21.65
N VAL A 259 -16.93 -2.87 22.68
CA VAL A 259 -15.59 -3.46 22.53
C VAL A 259 -15.68 -4.81 21.79
N LEU A 260 -16.61 -5.69 22.15
CA LEU A 260 -16.84 -6.98 21.47
C LEU A 260 -17.28 -6.84 20.00
N ALA A 261 -18.07 -5.81 19.68
CA ALA A 261 -18.39 -5.46 18.30
C ALA A 261 -17.14 -4.98 17.54
N ASN A 262 -16.36 -4.10 18.15
CA ASN A 262 -15.18 -3.46 17.56
C ASN A 262 -13.87 -4.27 17.64
N GLN A 263 -13.87 -5.48 18.19
CA GLN A 263 -12.66 -6.30 18.23
C GLN A 263 -12.21 -6.73 16.83
N PRO A 264 -10.89 -6.79 16.57
CA PRO A 264 -10.36 -7.41 15.36
C PRO A 264 -10.88 -8.83 15.17
N ARG A 265 -11.34 -9.13 13.95
CA ARG A 265 -11.80 -10.46 13.55
C ARG A 265 -10.87 -10.95 12.44
N ALA A 266 -10.52 -12.23 12.42
CA ALA A 266 -9.97 -12.84 11.21
C ALA A 266 -11.06 -12.84 10.12
N LEU A 267 -10.66 -12.71 8.85
CA LEU A 267 -11.56 -12.76 7.71
C LEU A 267 -12.01 -14.20 7.44
N ASP A 268 -13.33 -14.38 7.25
CA ASP A 268 -13.91 -15.69 6.92
C ASP A 268 -13.51 -16.13 5.49
N LEU A 269 -13.42 -17.44 5.25
CA LEU A 269 -13.29 -18.02 3.92
C LEU A 269 -14.52 -17.68 3.05
N TYR A 270 -15.70 -17.58 3.67
CA TYR A 270 -16.97 -17.30 3.01
C TYR A 270 -17.45 -15.85 3.23
N TRP A 271 -16.53 -14.93 3.54
CA TRP A 271 -16.90 -13.52 3.71
C TRP A 271 -17.34 -12.90 2.38
N GLU A 272 -18.50 -12.24 2.39
CA GLU A 272 -19.03 -11.44 1.29
C GLU A 272 -19.35 -10.02 1.76
N PRO A 273 -19.20 -9.00 0.88
CA PRO A 273 -19.65 -7.64 1.17
C PRO A 273 -21.18 -7.55 1.16
N ASP A 274 -21.74 -6.74 2.04
CA ASP A 274 -23.19 -6.52 2.13
C ASP A 274 -23.76 -5.95 0.82
N GLU A 275 -25.02 -6.27 0.49
CA GLU A 275 -25.69 -5.79 -0.72
C GLU A 275 -25.70 -4.25 -0.83
N ALA A 276 -25.85 -3.55 0.30
CA ALA A 276 -25.74 -2.10 0.38
C ALA A 276 -24.33 -1.57 0.01
N GLN A 277 -23.28 -2.32 0.35
CA GLN A 277 -21.90 -1.97 0.00
C GLN A 277 -21.59 -2.27 -1.47
N VAL A 278 -22.10 -3.37 -2.02
CA VAL A 278 -22.02 -3.64 -3.47
C VAL A 278 -22.75 -2.53 -4.25
N THR A 279 -23.90 -2.08 -3.74
CA THR A 279 -24.68 -0.98 -4.31
C THR A 279 -23.93 0.36 -4.26
N ASP A 280 -23.29 0.71 -3.14
CA ASP A 280 -22.45 1.93 -3.03
C ASP A 280 -21.26 1.90 -4.03
N LEU A 281 -20.58 0.76 -4.14
CA LEU A 281 -19.50 0.57 -5.12
C LEU A 281 -20.00 0.72 -6.57
N GLN A 282 -21.17 0.15 -6.90
CA GLN A 282 -21.78 0.33 -8.23
C GLN A 282 -22.26 1.77 -8.48
N ALA A 283 -22.75 2.48 -7.46
CA ALA A 283 -23.13 3.89 -7.56
C ALA A 283 -21.92 4.81 -7.80
N MET A 284 -20.74 4.44 -7.29
CA MET A 284 -19.45 5.07 -7.63
C MET A 284 -18.90 4.62 -9.00
N GLY A 285 -19.66 3.86 -9.79
CA GLY A 285 -19.30 3.44 -11.15
C GLY A 285 -18.42 2.20 -11.24
N VAL A 286 -18.13 1.50 -10.13
CA VAL A 286 -17.28 0.31 -10.14
C VAL A 286 -18.03 -0.88 -10.78
N PRO A 287 -17.48 -1.54 -11.83
CA PRO A 287 -18.17 -2.65 -12.48
C PRO A 287 -18.34 -3.88 -11.57
N LEU A 288 -19.55 -4.44 -11.52
CA LEU A 288 -19.86 -5.63 -10.70
C LEU A 288 -18.90 -6.83 -10.92
N PRO A 289 -18.41 -7.15 -12.14
CA PRO A 289 -17.40 -8.20 -12.34
C PRO A 289 -16.07 -7.91 -11.62
N LEU A 290 -15.67 -6.63 -11.53
CA LEU A 290 -14.47 -6.20 -10.83
C LEU A 290 -14.66 -6.28 -9.31
N ILE A 291 -15.82 -5.89 -8.78
CA ILE A 291 -16.17 -6.07 -7.35
C ILE A 291 -16.07 -7.56 -6.96
N LYS A 292 -16.61 -8.47 -7.79
CA LYS A 292 -16.52 -9.92 -7.54
C LYS A 292 -15.08 -10.44 -7.55
N LYS A 293 -14.30 -10.09 -8.57
CA LYS A 293 -12.87 -10.47 -8.65
C LYS A 293 -12.06 -9.91 -7.48
N ALA A 294 -12.31 -8.66 -7.10
CA ALA A 294 -11.65 -8.02 -5.96
C ALA A 294 -11.99 -8.74 -4.65
N ARG A 295 -13.22 -9.21 -4.43
CA ARG A 295 -13.60 -10.02 -3.24
C ARG A 295 -12.75 -11.28 -3.12
N GLU A 296 -12.56 -12.00 -4.22
CA GLU A 296 -11.76 -13.24 -4.24
C GLU A 296 -10.30 -12.97 -3.85
N VAL A 297 -9.66 -11.96 -4.45
CA VAL A 297 -8.27 -11.60 -4.11
C VAL A 297 -8.17 -11.05 -2.68
N PHE A 298 -9.15 -10.25 -2.23
CA PHE A 298 -9.22 -9.70 -0.88
C PHE A 298 -9.25 -10.80 0.19
N VAL A 299 -10.14 -11.79 0.05
CA VAL A 299 -10.27 -12.91 0.98
C VAL A 299 -9.00 -13.77 1.00
N ILE A 300 -8.42 -14.07 -0.17
CA ILE A 300 -7.18 -14.86 -0.25
C ILE A 300 -5.99 -14.10 0.38
N TRP A 301 -5.85 -12.80 0.11
CA TRP A 301 -4.72 -12.01 0.56
C TRP A 301 -4.76 -11.74 2.07
N PHE A 302 -5.89 -11.26 2.60
CA PHE A 302 -5.97 -10.94 4.03
C PHE A 302 -5.88 -12.18 4.93
N ARG A 303 -6.41 -13.33 4.48
CA ARG A 303 -6.25 -14.61 5.20
C ARG A 303 -4.82 -15.15 5.12
N SER A 304 -4.14 -15.05 3.97
CA SER A 304 -2.72 -15.48 3.86
C SER A 304 -1.72 -14.56 4.59
N MET A 305 -2.14 -13.35 4.97
CA MET A 305 -1.38 -12.43 5.82
C MET A 305 -1.74 -12.54 7.33
N GLU A 306 -2.69 -13.41 7.69
CA GLU A 306 -3.24 -13.58 9.05
C GLU A 306 -3.71 -12.29 9.74
N ILE A 307 -4.04 -11.26 8.96
CA ILE A 307 -4.45 -9.95 9.46
C ILE A 307 -5.84 -10.06 10.09
N GLN A 308 -5.99 -9.43 11.25
CA GLN A 308 -7.28 -9.25 11.92
C GLN A 308 -7.72 -7.79 11.77
N HIS A 309 -8.99 -7.57 11.41
CA HIS A 309 -9.57 -6.23 11.29
C HIS A 309 -10.98 -6.22 11.87
N SER A 310 -11.41 -5.09 12.44
CA SER A 310 -12.74 -4.95 13.05
C SER A 310 -13.83 -4.63 12.02
N ASP A 311 -13.47 -3.86 11.00
CA ASP A 311 -14.36 -3.37 9.93
C ASP A 311 -13.88 -3.89 8.57
N TRP A 312 -14.18 -5.15 8.28
CA TRP A 312 -13.87 -5.76 6.98
C TRP A 312 -14.60 -5.11 5.79
N PRO A 313 -15.89 -4.74 5.89
CA PRO A 313 -16.58 -4.04 4.81
C PRO A 313 -15.88 -2.74 4.39
N ARG A 314 -15.52 -1.84 5.32
CA ARG A 314 -14.82 -0.61 4.95
C ARG A 314 -13.47 -0.88 4.31
N LEU A 315 -12.71 -1.84 4.85
CA LEU A 315 -11.40 -2.20 4.30
C LEU A 315 -11.51 -2.78 2.89
N PHE A 316 -12.59 -3.51 2.59
CA PHE A 316 -12.91 -3.98 1.24
C PHE A 316 -13.24 -2.82 0.29
N ARG A 317 -14.11 -1.90 0.70
CA ARG A 317 -14.43 -0.69 -0.06
C ARG A 317 -13.17 0.13 -0.41
N ASP A 318 -12.31 0.37 0.58
CA ASP A 318 -11.09 1.15 0.42
C ASP A 318 -10.00 0.41 -0.41
N TRP A 319 -10.05 -0.94 -0.48
CA TRP A 319 -9.29 -1.72 -1.47
C TRP A 319 -9.88 -1.53 -2.87
N VAL A 320 -11.17 -1.83 -3.06
CA VAL A 320 -11.83 -1.87 -4.38
C VAL A 320 -11.68 -0.53 -5.09
N LEU A 321 -11.85 0.59 -4.37
CA LEU A 321 -11.63 1.92 -4.94
C LEU A 321 -10.18 2.14 -5.39
N ARG A 322 -9.18 1.71 -4.61
CA ARG A 322 -7.76 1.83 -5.00
C ARG A 322 -7.38 0.96 -6.20
N ASP A 323 -7.92 -0.26 -6.26
CA ASP A 323 -7.70 -1.19 -7.37
C ASP A 323 -8.37 -0.65 -8.65
N TRP A 324 -9.58 -0.09 -8.51
CA TRP A 324 -10.31 0.59 -9.59
C TRP A 324 -9.60 1.85 -10.08
N GLU A 325 -9.16 2.74 -9.18
CA GLU A 325 -8.36 3.94 -9.52
C GLU A 325 -7.09 3.58 -10.28
N SER A 326 -6.40 2.49 -9.89
CA SER A 326 -5.22 1.99 -10.59
C SER A 326 -5.57 1.41 -11.97
N ALA A 327 -6.63 0.61 -12.06
CA ALA A 327 -7.09 0.01 -13.30
C ALA A 327 -7.57 1.05 -14.32
N ASP A 328 -8.33 2.07 -13.89
CA ASP A 328 -8.80 3.14 -14.77
C ASP A 328 -7.66 4.10 -15.14
N CYS A 329 -6.70 4.36 -14.23
CA CYS A 329 -5.44 5.02 -14.61
C CYS A 329 -4.72 4.28 -15.75
N ASP A 330 -4.64 2.95 -15.70
CA ASP A 330 -3.98 2.17 -16.76
C ASP A 330 -4.84 1.98 -18.01
N GLN A 331 -6.17 1.96 -17.91
CA GLN A 331 -7.07 2.07 -19.07
C GLN A 331 -6.98 3.44 -19.75
N ALA A 332 -6.93 4.55 -19.00
CA ALA A 332 -6.72 5.88 -19.52
C ALA A 332 -5.34 6.00 -20.21
N ARG A 333 -4.28 5.47 -19.60
CA ARG A 333 -2.94 5.36 -20.23
C ARG A 333 -2.94 4.44 -21.45
N TYR A 334 -3.79 3.42 -21.51
CA TYR A 334 -3.93 2.53 -22.67
C TYR A 334 -4.70 3.20 -23.81
N ARG A 335 -5.84 3.86 -23.53
CA ARG A 335 -6.59 4.70 -24.48
C ARG A 335 -5.71 5.82 -25.05
N HIS A 336 -4.96 6.52 -24.20
CA HIS A 336 -4.01 7.54 -24.63
C HIS A 336 -2.85 6.96 -25.47
N ARG A 337 -2.36 5.74 -25.17
CA ARG A 337 -1.38 5.05 -26.03
C ARG A 337 -1.99 4.72 -27.40
N LEU A 338 -3.19 4.13 -27.42
CA LEU A 338 -3.91 3.78 -28.65
C LEU A 338 -4.19 4.99 -29.54
N ALA A 339 -4.72 6.09 -28.98
CA ALA A 339 -4.95 7.33 -29.71
C ALA A 339 -3.66 7.85 -30.35
N ARG A 340 -2.57 7.87 -29.57
CA ARG A 340 -1.24 8.31 -30.03
C ARG A 340 -0.65 7.41 -31.12
N SER A 341 -0.87 6.09 -31.08
CA SER A 341 -0.48 5.17 -32.17
C SER A 341 -1.39 5.25 -33.40
N ALA A 342 -2.66 5.63 -33.23
CA ALA A 342 -3.62 5.85 -34.32
C ALA A 342 -3.49 7.23 -34.99
N GLY A 343 -2.49 8.05 -34.61
CA GLY A 343 -2.31 9.42 -35.11
C GLY A 343 -3.33 10.44 -34.57
N LEU A 344 -4.28 10.01 -33.73
CA LEU A 344 -5.29 10.86 -33.10
C LEU A 344 -4.65 11.61 -31.92
N GLN A 345 -4.36 12.90 -32.13
CA GLN A 345 -3.96 13.77 -31.03
C GLN A 345 -5.19 14.03 -30.12
N SER A 346 -5.12 13.57 -28.88
CA SER A 346 -6.17 13.80 -27.88
C SER A 346 -6.31 15.29 -27.56
N THR A 347 -7.28 15.96 -28.18
CA THR A 347 -7.60 17.37 -27.93
C THR A 347 -8.46 17.58 -26.68
N GLU A 348 -8.09 16.94 -25.58
CA GLU A 348 -8.69 17.16 -24.25
C GLU A 348 -7.84 18.16 -23.46
N THR A 349 -7.97 19.44 -23.83
CA THR A 349 -7.60 20.53 -22.91
C THR A 349 -8.62 20.56 -21.79
N PHE A 350 -8.21 20.12 -20.59
CA PHE A 350 -8.96 20.35 -19.36
C PHE A 350 -9.23 21.86 -19.21
N GLY A 351 -10.49 22.26 -19.30
CA GLY A 351 -10.90 23.61 -18.98
C GLY A 351 -11.01 23.76 -17.46
N GLU A 352 -10.14 24.57 -16.86
CA GLU A 352 -10.41 25.08 -15.51
C GLU A 352 -11.66 25.97 -15.56
N PRO A 353 -12.64 25.80 -14.65
CA PRO A 353 -13.76 26.71 -14.55
C PRO A 353 -13.30 28.06 -13.96
N ALA A 354 -13.96 29.13 -14.39
CA ALA A 354 -13.82 30.49 -13.87
C ALA A 354 -14.93 30.82 -12.86
#